data_AF-A0A1Z8ZQN0-F1
#
_entry.id   AF-A0A1Z8ZQN0-F1
#
_cell.length_a   1.000
_cell.length_b   1.000
_cell.length_c   1.000
_cell.angle_alpha   90.00
_cell.angle_beta   90.00
_cell.angle_gamma   90.00
#
_symmetry.space_group_name_H-M   'P 1'
#
loop_
_entity.id
_entity.type
_entity.pdbx_description
1 polymer ?
#
loop_
_entity_poly.entity_id
_entity_poly.type
_entity_poly.pdbx_seq_one_letter_code
_entity_poly.pdbx_strand_id
1 'polypeptide(L)'
;MRMVFFKRSRACSIHFIIGILISLLFLFDGKYAYSQDAKLSQITLLVDNIQRSVDFYQRLGFSISYQKNSSLADGRNSIAHEKYPLTSDPKSELYVIMSDASKEGTNIALLAYEKPPLANARGNLMGLGVGDFVLVINTEDINFLYNRMDEFGARFYRRIQRVENNDLSENVIMYNFIVYDPDGHLVEVISRINNS
;
A
#
# COMPACT_ATOMS: atom_id res chain seq x y z
N MET A 1 39.71 37.59 74.85
CA MET A 1 38.94 36.33 74.98
C MET A 1 39.23 35.49 73.74
N ARG A 2 40.03 34.44 73.89
CA ARG A 2 40.57 33.61 72.79
C ARG A 2 39.54 32.57 72.34
N MET A 3 39.37 32.45 71.03
CA MET A 3 38.73 31.31 70.37
C MET A 3 39.57 30.04 70.54
N VAL A 4 38.92 28.91 70.83
CA VAL A 4 39.47 27.57 70.64
C VAL A 4 38.47 26.77 69.80
N PHE A 5 38.95 26.31 68.66
CA PHE A 5 38.28 25.40 67.73
C PHE A 5 38.20 23.99 68.31
N PHE A 6 37.08 23.29 68.08
CA PHE A 6 37.06 21.83 68.10
C PHE A 6 36.47 21.25 66.82
N LYS A 7 37.29 20.40 66.21
CA LYS A 7 37.17 19.70 64.93
C LYS A 7 36.27 18.48 65.10
N ARG A 8 35.33 18.24 64.17
CA ARG A 8 34.78 16.88 63.95
C ARG A 8 34.63 16.58 62.46
N SER A 9 35.42 15.58 62.07
CA SER A 9 35.43 14.83 60.82
C SER A 9 34.07 14.19 60.53
N ARG A 10 33.63 14.27 59.27
CA ARG A 10 32.71 13.29 58.66
C ARG A 10 33.17 12.99 57.23
N ALA A 11 34.11 12.06 57.11
CA ALA A 11 34.37 11.33 55.87
C ALA A 11 33.33 10.19 55.76
N CYS A 12 32.12 10.50 55.30
CA CYS A 12 31.12 9.47 54.99
C CYS A 12 30.03 10.05 54.09
N SER A 13 30.33 10.35 52.82
CA SER A 13 29.26 10.71 51.86
C SER A 13 29.62 10.63 50.37
N ILE A 14 30.76 10.05 49.97
CA ILE A 14 31.19 10.10 48.55
C ILE A 14 30.94 8.76 47.84
N HIS A 15 31.00 7.62 48.53
CA HIS A 15 30.86 6.31 47.87
C HIS A 15 29.41 5.95 47.53
N PHE A 16 28.42 6.56 48.19
CA PHE A 16 27.00 6.27 47.96
C PHE A 16 26.44 7.01 46.72
N ILE A 17 27.00 8.17 46.39
CA ILE A 17 26.53 8.99 45.25
C ILE A 17 27.00 8.40 43.91
N ILE A 18 28.18 7.78 43.87
CA ILE A 18 28.75 7.19 42.65
C ILE A 18 27.98 5.91 42.23
N GLY A 19 27.53 5.10 43.18
CA GLY A 19 26.74 3.88 42.89
C GLY A 19 25.36 4.16 42.29
N ILE A 20 24.71 5.26 42.69
CA ILE A 20 23.42 5.68 42.14
C ILE A 20 23.59 6.24 40.72
N LEU A 21 24.68 6.95 40.44
CA LEU A 21 24.95 7.52 39.11
C LEU A 21 25.21 6.44 38.05
N ILE A 22 25.91 5.34 38.42
CA ILE A 22 26.16 4.20 37.52
C ILE A 22 24.87 3.40 37.27
N SER A 23 24.01 3.27 38.28
CA SER A 23 22.72 2.59 38.12
C SER A 23 21.74 3.37 37.23
N LEU A 24 21.83 4.71 37.22
CA LEU A 24 21.03 5.57 36.33
C LEU A 24 21.50 5.51 34.88
N LEU A 25 22.78 5.24 34.62
CA LEU A 25 23.33 5.12 33.26
C LEU A 25 22.89 3.84 32.55
N PHE A 26 22.54 2.78 33.29
CA PHE A 26 22.02 1.53 32.70
C PHE A 26 20.50 1.51 32.49
N LEU A 27 19.75 2.52 32.98
CA LEU A 27 18.31 2.66 32.72
C LEU A 27 17.99 3.45 31.44
N PHE A 28 19.02 3.96 30.74
CA PHE A 28 18.90 4.57 29.42
C PHE A 28 19.42 3.68 28.30
N ASP A 29 19.47 2.36 28.51
CA ASP A 29 19.39 1.44 27.37
C ASP A 29 17.93 1.38 26.94
N GLY A 30 17.49 2.53 26.38
CA GLY A 30 16.25 2.65 25.66
C GLY A 30 16.30 1.61 24.58
N LYS A 31 15.63 0.48 24.83
CA LYS A 31 15.25 -0.46 23.80
C LYS A 31 14.62 0.39 22.71
N TYR A 32 15.36 0.63 21.63
CA TYR A 32 14.77 1.04 20.38
C TYR A 32 13.88 -0.13 19.99
N ALA A 33 12.65 -0.14 20.51
CA ALA A 33 11.58 -0.92 19.96
C ALA A 33 11.39 -0.33 18.57
N TYR A 34 12.10 -0.91 17.59
CA TYR A 34 11.68 -0.81 16.21
C TYR A 34 10.28 -1.39 16.18
N SER A 35 9.25 -0.54 16.26
CA SER A 35 7.94 -0.97 15.80
C SER A 35 8.13 -1.17 14.30
N GLN A 36 8.16 -2.42 13.87
CA GLN A 36 8.23 -2.79 12.46
C GLN A 36 6.84 -2.61 11.86
N ASP A 37 6.27 -1.41 11.99
CA ASP A 37 4.96 -1.08 11.46
C ASP A 37 5.08 -0.83 9.95
N ALA A 38 5.49 -1.87 9.22
CA ALA A 38 5.51 -1.87 7.78
C ALA A 38 4.07 -1.75 7.27
N LYS A 39 3.84 -0.74 6.43
CA LYS A 39 2.54 -0.50 5.80
C LYS A 39 2.69 -0.61 4.29
N LEU A 40 1.72 -1.25 3.66
CA LEU A 40 1.66 -1.30 2.20
C LEU A 40 1.21 0.06 1.68
N SER A 41 2.15 0.84 1.15
CA SER A 41 1.89 2.20 0.67
C SER A 41 1.29 2.24 -0.74
N GLN A 42 1.76 1.35 -1.62
CA GLN A 42 1.41 1.36 -3.04
C GLN A 42 1.58 -0.02 -3.67
N ILE A 43 0.70 -0.36 -4.61
CA ILE A 43 0.89 -1.41 -5.59
C ILE A 43 1.02 -0.75 -6.96
N THR A 44 2.04 -1.13 -7.75
CA THR A 44 2.21 -0.63 -9.12
C THR A 44 1.75 -1.66 -10.13
N LEU A 45 0.80 -1.29 -10.98
CA LEU A 45 0.30 -2.07 -12.10
C LEU A 45 0.99 -1.59 -13.39
N LEU A 46 1.57 -2.53 -14.12
CA LEU A 46 2.08 -2.28 -15.46
C LEU A 46 0.93 -2.46 -16.44
N VAL A 47 0.58 -1.39 -17.16
CA VAL A 47 -0.62 -1.35 -18.01
C VAL A 47 -0.25 -1.01 -19.45
N ASP A 48 -1.04 -1.52 -20.39
CA ASP A 48 -0.82 -1.26 -21.82
C ASP A 48 -1.36 0.11 -22.21
N ASN A 49 -2.56 0.45 -21.72
CA ASN A 49 -3.20 1.74 -21.97
C ASN A 49 -3.61 2.42 -20.66
N ILE A 50 -2.78 3.37 -20.22
CA ILE A 50 -3.00 4.06 -18.93
C ILE A 50 -4.34 4.78 -18.85
N GLN A 51 -4.84 5.35 -19.95
CA GLN A 51 -6.10 6.10 -19.92
C GLN A 51 -7.29 5.17 -19.67
N ARG A 52 -7.25 3.96 -20.24
CA ARG A 52 -8.26 2.93 -20.04
C ARG A 52 -8.25 2.41 -18.60
N SER A 53 -7.06 2.16 -18.04
CA SER A 53 -6.95 1.72 -16.64
C SER A 53 -7.36 2.84 -15.67
N VAL A 54 -6.96 4.09 -15.93
CA VAL A 54 -7.37 5.27 -15.14
C VAL A 54 -8.89 5.38 -15.11
N ASP A 55 -9.57 5.34 -16.26
CA ASP A 55 -11.03 5.42 -16.32
C ASP A 55 -11.70 4.28 -15.52
N PHE A 56 -11.21 3.05 -15.66
CA PHE A 56 -11.68 1.91 -14.88
C PHE A 56 -11.58 2.14 -13.37
N TYR A 57 -10.40 2.48 -12.85
CA TYR A 57 -10.20 2.69 -11.42
C TYR A 57 -10.93 3.94 -10.90
N GLN A 58 -11.08 4.99 -11.71
CA GLN A 58 -11.89 6.16 -11.33
C GLN A 58 -13.36 5.78 -11.14
N ARG A 59 -13.91 4.93 -12.00
CA ARG A 59 -15.29 4.44 -11.90
C ARG A 59 -15.51 3.49 -10.71
N LEU A 60 -14.44 2.87 -10.20
CA LEU A 60 -14.45 2.16 -8.92
C LEU A 60 -14.38 3.09 -7.69
N GLY A 61 -14.24 4.41 -7.89
CA GLY A 61 -14.23 5.41 -6.83
C GLY A 61 -12.84 5.93 -6.45
N PHE A 62 -11.78 5.55 -7.18
CA PHE A 62 -10.45 6.09 -6.95
C PHE A 62 -10.30 7.47 -7.59
N SER A 63 -9.40 8.29 -7.06
CA SER A 63 -9.06 9.60 -7.61
C SER A 63 -7.57 9.68 -7.93
N ILE A 64 -7.23 10.41 -8.99
CA ILE A 64 -5.83 10.69 -9.33
C ILE A 64 -5.26 11.60 -8.24
N SER A 65 -4.23 11.12 -7.55
CA SER A 65 -3.48 11.89 -6.54
C SER A 65 -2.15 12.41 -7.06
N TYR A 66 -1.59 11.77 -8.07
CA TYR A 66 -0.37 12.21 -8.75
C TYR A 66 -0.36 11.76 -10.20
N GLN A 67 0.19 12.58 -11.09
CA GLN A 67 0.42 12.23 -12.48
C GLN A 67 1.73 12.84 -12.98
N LYS A 68 2.53 12.04 -13.67
CA LYS A 68 3.73 12.47 -14.36
C LYS A 68 3.77 11.86 -15.76
N ASN A 69 4.02 12.72 -16.73
CA ASN A 69 4.39 12.34 -18.10
C ASN A 69 5.87 12.66 -18.28
N SER A 70 6.64 11.74 -18.85
CA SER A 70 8.06 11.96 -19.14
C SER A 70 8.43 11.48 -20.53
N SER A 71 8.82 12.44 -21.38
CA SER A 71 9.51 12.18 -22.64
C SER A 71 11.01 12.07 -22.34
N LEU A 72 11.57 10.89 -22.54
CA LEU A 72 12.94 10.55 -22.17
C LEU A 72 13.83 10.67 -23.42
N ALA A 73 14.29 11.88 -23.70
CA ALA A 73 15.20 12.12 -24.82
C ALA A 73 16.57 11.41 -24.61
N ASP A 74 17.03 11.33 -23.35
CA ASP A 74 18.35 10.79 -22.98
C ASP A 74 18.30 9.72 -21.87
N GLY A 75 17.14 9.11 -21.60
CA GLY A 75 16.97 8.06 -20.58
C GLY A 75 17.09 8.49 -19.11
N ARG A 76 17.43 9.76 -18.84
CA ARG A 76 17.52 10.32 -17.47
C ARG A 76 16.14 10.81 -17.00
N ASN A 77 15.80 10.59 -15.73
CA ASN A 77 14.54 10.97 -15.05
C ASN A 77 13.32 10.04 -15.27
N SER A 78 13.54 8.80 -15.72
CA SER A 78 12.50 7.76 -15.78
C SER A 78 12.23 7.21 -14.39
N ILE A 79 11.02 7.39 -13.88
CA ILE A 79 10.57 6.75 -12.64
C ILE A 79 10.65 5.24 -12.77
N ALA A 80 10.29 4.71 -13.93
CA ALA A 80 10.20 3.27 -14.13
C ALA A 80 11.57 2.60 -14.20
N HIS A 81 12.49 3.13 -15.02
CA HIS A 81 13.83 2.59 -15.19
C HIS A 81 14.66 2.67 -13.91
N GLU A 82 14.50 3.75 -13.12
CA GLU A 82 15.20 3.89 -11.84
C GLU A 82 14.66 2.95 -10.74
N LYS A 83 13.38 2.56 -10.81
CA LYS A 83 12.71 1.80 -9.74
C LYS A 83 12.50 0.33 -10.02
N TYR A 84 12.38 -0.08 -11.29
CA TYR A 84 11.91 -1.41 -11.66
C TYR A 84 12.83 -2.06 -12.71
N PRO A 85 13.13 -3.37 -12.58
CA PRO A 85 13.94 -4.10 -13.56
C PRO A 85 13.09 -4.51 -14.78
N LEU A 86 12.74 -3.55 -15.63
CA LEU A 86 11.81 -3.76 -16.74
C LEU A 86 12.52 -4.28 -18.00
N THR A 87 11.77 -5.00 -18.85
CA THR A 87 12.31 -5.68 -20.06
C THR A 87 12.62 -4.74 -21.21
N SER A 88 12.45 -3.43 -21.05
CA SER A 88 12.65 -2.43 -22.09
C SER A 88 12.99 -1.08 -21.48
N ASP A 89 13.74 -0.26 -22.22
CA ASP A 89 14.04 1.11 -21.84
C ASP A 89 12.97 2.06 -22.39
N PRO A 90 12.31 2.87 -21.54
CA PRO A 90 11.27 3.78 -22.00
C PRO A 90 11.86 4.96 -22.75
N LYS A 91 11.25 5.31 -23.89
CA LYS A 91 11.42 6.61 -24.57
C LYS A 91 10.34 7.61 -24.15
N SER A 92 9.19 7.11 -23.70
CA SER A 92 8.11 7.88 -23.10
C SER A 92 7.38 7.01 -22.07
N GLU A 93 7.14 7.55 -20.89
CA GLU A 93 6.41 6.90 -19.81
C GLU A 93 5.29 7.79 -19.25
N LEU A 94 4.21 7.14 -18.84
CA LEU A 94 3.12 7.75 -18.09
C LEU A 94 3.01 7.02 -16.75
N TYR A 95 3.01 7.80 -15.67
CA TYR A 95 2.90 7.30 -14.32
C TYR A 95 1.81 8.05 -13.56
N VAL A 96 0.80 7.34 -13.09
CA VAL A 96 -0.35 7.89 -12.37
C VAL A 96 -0.49 7.17 -11.03
N ILE A 97 -0.64 7.90 -9.93
CA ILE A 97 -1.01 7.33 -8.64
C ILE A 97 -2.48 7.64 -8.39
N MET A 98 -3.22 6.62 -7.98
CA MET A 98 -4.62 6.66 -7.65
C MET A 98 -4.82 6.30 -6.17
N SER A 99 -5.60 7.13 -5.48
CA SER A 99 -5.91 6.98 -4.06
C SER A 99 -7.39 6.75 -3.88
N ASP A 100 -7.75 6.00 -2.85
CA ASP A 100 -9.13 5.89 -2.41
C ASP A 100 -9.61 7.21 -1.77
N ALA A 101 -10.90 7.29 -1.44
CA ALA A 101 -11.49 8.49 -0.84
C ALA A 101 -10.88 8.81 0.55
N SER A 102 -10.46 7.80 1.30
CA SER A 102 -9.85 7.97 2.63
C SER A 102 -8.45 8.57 2.56
N LYS A 103 -7.70 8.32 1.48
CA LYS A 103 -6.26 8.64 1.33
C LYS A 103 -5.37 8.00 2.38
N GLU A 104 -5.91 7.10 3.21
CA GLU A 104 -5.19 6.34 4.22
C GLU A 104 -4.88 4.92 3.74
N GLY A 105 -5.57 4.46 2.68
CA GLY A 105 -5.38 3.15 2.08
C GLY A 105 -4.13 3.02 1.21
N THR A 106 -3.88 1.80 0.74
CA THR A 106 -2.85 1.51 -0.26
C THR A 106 -3.21 2.18 -1.59
N ASN A 107 -2.25 2.88 -2.19
CA ASN A 107 -2.43 3.53 -3.48
C ASN A 107 -2.25 2.52 -4.63
N ILE A 108 -2.93 2.76 -5.75
CA ILE A 108 -2.70 2.05 -7.00
C ILE A 108 -1.88 2.97 -7.91
N ALA A 109 -0.65 2.60 -8.21
CA ALA A 109 0.09 3.25 -9.27
C ALA A 109 -0.12 2.52 -10.60
N LEU A 110 -0.32 3.29 -11.66
CA LEU A 110 -0.44 2.81 -13.02
C LEU A 110 0.79 3.30 -13.79
N LEU A 111 1.48 2.39 -14.44
CA LEU A 111 2.68 2.68 -15.22
C LEU A 111 2.51 2.11 -16.63
N ALA A 112 2.60 2.97 -17.64
CA ALA A 112 2.60 2.58 -19.05
C ALA A 112 3.83 3.15 -19.77
N TYR A 113 4.35 2.38 -20.73
CA TYR A 113 5.32 2.87 -21.69
C TYR A 113 4.63 3.13 -23.01
N GLU A 114 4.73 4.36 -23.52
CA GLU A 114 4.18 4.63 -24.84
C GLU A 114 5.10 4.09 -25.94
N LYS A 115 6.42 4.12 -25.72
CA LYS A 115 7.44 3.73 -26.72
C LYS A 115 8.71 3.20 -26.07
N PRO A 116 9.16 1.97 -26.40
CA PRO A 116 8.34 0.86 -26.89
C PRO A 116 7.33 0.42 -25.80
N PRO A 117 6.17 -0.14 -26.17
CA PRO A 117 5.25 -0.72 -25.19
C PRO A 117 5.94 -1.88 -24.44
N LEU A 118 5.57 -2.06 -23.18
CA LEU A 118 6.04 -3.20 -22.39
C LEU A 118 5.48 -4.51 -22.97
N ALA A 119 6.30 -5.55 -23.00
CA ALA A 119 5.84 -6.88 -23.38
C ALA A 119 4.82 -7.40 -22.36
N ASN A 120 3.73 -8.00 -22.82
CA ASN A 120 2.77 -8.63 -21.93
C ASN A 120 3.41 -9.88 -21.31
N ALA A 121 3.56 -9.87 -19.98
CA ALA A 121 4.12 -11.01 -19.25
C ALA A 121 3.16 -12.21 -19.16
N ARG A 122 1.85 -11.99 -19.34
CA ARG A 122 0.83 -13.04 -19.21
C ARG A 122 0.56 -13.70 -20.56
N GLY A 123 1.10 -14.91 -20.73
CA GLY A 123 0.79 -15.77 -21.88
C GLY A 123 -0.65 -16.32 -21.89
N ASN A 124 -1.32 -16.38 -20.71
CA ASN A 124 -2.73 -16.76 -20.58
C ASN A 124 -3.46 -15.74 -19.68
N LEU A 125 -4.33 -14.93 -20.27
CA LEU A 125 -5.06 -13.87 -19.56
C LEU A 125 -6.22 -14.39 -18.69
N MET A 126 -6.54 -15.69 -18.74
CA MET A 126 -7.75 -16.28 -18.14
C MET A 126 -7.50 -17.15 -16.91
N GLY A 127 -6.25 -17.36 -16.48
CA GLY A 127 -5.94 -18.20 -15.32
C GLY A 127 -4.89 -17.55 -14.42
N LEU A 128 -5.02 -17.71 -13.10
CA LEU A 128 -3.99 -17.29 -12.15
C LEU A 128 -2.94 -18.39 -11.99
N GLY A 129 -1.68 -17.98 -11.88
CA GLY A 129 -0.54 -18.82 -11.52
C GLY A 129 0.22 -18.27 -10.32
N VAL A 130 1.28 -18.98 -9.93
CA VAL A 130 2.20 -18.50 -8.90
C VAL A 130 2.87 -17.20 -9.38
N GLY A 131 2.81 -16.17 -8.55
CA GLY A 131 3.36 -14.84 -8.86
C GLY A 131 2.30 -13.82 -9.29
N ASP A 132 1.10 -14.27 -9.65
CA ASP A 132 -0.04 -13.37 -9.84
C ASP A 132 -0.57 -12.90 -8.47
N PHE A 133 -1.14 -11.71 -8.44
CA PHE A 133 -1.82 -11.14 -7.27
C PHE A 133 -3.28 -10.82 -7.59
N VAL A 134 -4.07 -10.65 -6.54
CA VAL A 134 -5.48 -10.24 -6.63
C VAL A 134 -5.64 -8.92 -5.90
N LEU A 135 -6.22 -7.93 -6.58
CA LEU A 135 -6.60 -6.66 -5.96
C LEU A 135 -7.95 -6.84 -5.28
N VAL A 136 -8.00 -6.67 -3.96
CA VAL A 136 -9.25 -6.74 -3.20
C VAL A 136 -9.73 -5.32 -2.88
N ILE A 137 -10.91 -4.97 -3.38
CA ILE A 137 -11.49 -3.63 -3.25
C ILE A 137 -12.78 -3.73 -2.43
N ASN A 138 -12.88 -2.94 -1.37
CA ASN A 138 -14.09 -2.84 -0.56
C ASN A 138 -15.00 -1.73 -1.12
N THR A 139 -16.30 -1.98 -1.15
CA THR A 139 -17.32 -1.02 -1.58
C THR A 139 -18.55 -1.07 -0.68
N GLU A 140 -19.22 0.08 -0.56
CA GLU A 140 -20.51 0.19 0.13
C GLU A 140 -21.68 -0.22 -0.78
N ASP A 141 -21.56 -0.05 -2.10
CA ASP A 141 -22.63 -0.39 -3.07
C ASP A 141 -22.12 -1.36 -4.14
N ILE A 142 -22.12 -2.65 -3.78
CA ILE A 142 -21.69 -3.71 -4.68
C ILE A 142 -22.61 -3.88 -5.89
N ASN A 143 -23.90 -3.56 -5.76
CA ASN A 143 -24.86 -3.73 -6.84
C ASN A 143 -24.66 -2.67 -7.92
N PHE A 144 -24.41 -1.41 -7.53
CA PHE A 144 -24.04 -0.36 -8.46
C PHE A 144 -22.81 -0.75 -9.27
N LEU A 145 -21.74 -1.19 -8.59
CA LEU A 145 -20.52 -1.60 -9.25
C LEU A 145 -20.74 -2.81 -10.17
N TYR A 146 -21.37 -3.88 -9.67
CA TYR A 146 -21.64 -5.10 -10.42
C TYR A 146 -22.36 -4.84 -11.75
N ASN A 147 -23.40 -3.99 -11.75
CA ASN A 147 -24.21 -3.73 -12.93
C ASN A 147 -23.49 -2.92 -14.02
N ARG A 148 -22.33 -2.32 -13.71
CA ARG A 148 -21.61 -1.41 -14.62
C ARG A 148 -20.22 -1.89 -15.01
N MET A 149 -19.74 -3.00 -14.45
CA MET A 149 -18.41 -3.55 -14.75
C MET A 149 -18.16 -3.73 -16.24
N ASP A 150 -19.15 -4.22 -17.00
CA ASP A 150 -19.03 -4.39 -18.45
C ASP A 150 -18.89 -3.02 -19.16
N GLU A 151 -19.59 -1.97 -18.69
CA GLU A 151 -19.44 -0.59 -19.18
C GLU A 151 -18.03 -0.04 -18.89
N PHE A 152 -17.40 -0.52 -17.82
CA PHE A 152 -16.07 -0.07 -17.38
C PHE A 152 -14.94 -0.83 -18.11
N GLY A 153 -15.28 -1.73 -19.04
CA GLY A 153 -14.33 -2.54 -19.78
C GLY A 153 -13.79 -3.74 -18.98
N ALA A 154 -14.43 -4.09 -17.86
CA ALA A 154 -14.08 -5.26 -17.08
C ALA A 154 -14.60 -6.53 -17.75
N ARG A 155 -13.98 -7.68 -17.44
CA ARG A 155 -14.48 -9.00 -17.83
C ARG A 155 -14.73 -9.86 -16.63
N PHE A 156 -15.96 -10.32 -16.43
CA PHE A 156 -16.29 -11.20 -15.31
C PHE A 156 -15.54 -12.53 -15.38
N TYR A 157 -14.88 -12.86 -14.26
CA TYR A 157 -14.45 -14.22 -13.94
C TYR A 157 -15.54 -14.94 -13.13
N ARG A 158 -16.12 -14.24 -12.14
CA ARG A 158 -17.19 -14.76 -11.27
C ARG A 158 -18.24 -13.69 -11.03
N ARG A 159 -19.51 -14.05 -11.22
CA ARG A 159 -20.66 -13.18 -10.93
C ARG A 159 -20.85 -12.97 -9.43
N ILE A 160 -21.71 -12.02 -9.05
CA ILE A 160 -21.98 -11.70 -7.65
C ILE A 160 -22.51 -12.91 -6.90
N GLN A 161 -21.97 -13.13 -5.70
CA GLN A 161 -22.36 -14.21 -4.80
C GLN A 161 -22.35 -13.71 -3.36
N ARG A 162 -23.19 -14.31 -2.53
CA ARG A 162 -23.14 -14.18 -1.07
C ARG A 162 -22.04 -15.11 -0.55
N VAL A 163 -21.15 -14.59 0.28
CA VAL A 163 -20.10 -15.36 0.95
C VAL A 163 -20.55 -15.61 2.37
N GLU A 164 -20.78 -16.88 2.70
CA GLU A 164 -21.00 -17.32 4.07
C GLU A 164 -19.62 -17.48 4.72
N ASN A 165 -19.35 -16.67 5.75
CA ASN A 165 -18.10 -16.78 6.49
C ASN A 165 -18.44 -17.06 7.95
N ASN A 166 -18.10 -18.25 8.41
CA ASN A 166 -18.34 -18.71 9.79
C ASN A 166 -17.47 -17.98 10.81
N ASP A 167 -16.44 -17.24 10.37
CA ASP A 167 -15.52 -16.47 11.22
C ASP A 167 -15.91 -14.99 11.34
N LEU A 168 -16.85 -14.50 10.52
CA LEU A 168 -17.43 -13.18 10.73
C LEU A 168 -18.46 -13.27 11.85
N SER A 169 -18.62 -12.21 12.64
CA SER A 169 -19.69 -12.16 13.63
C SER A 169 -21.02 -12.50 12.96
N GLU A 170 -21.92 -13.18 13.70
CA GLU A 170 -23.17 -13.77 13.18
C GLU A 170 -24.08 -12.79 12.39
N ASN A 171 -23.78 -11.50 12.45
CA ASN A 171 -24.55 -10.42 11.84
C ASN A 171 -23.91 -9.78 10.60
N VAL A 172 -22.77 -10.25 10.09
CA VAL A 172 -22.13 -9.67 8.89
C VAL A 172 -22.40 -10.56 7.67
N ILE A 173 -23.13 -10.01 6.69
CA ILE A 173 -23.30 -10.63 5.37
C ILE A 173 -22.26 -10.03 4.42
N MET A 174 -21.50 -10.89 3.76
CA MET A 174 -20.52 -10.48 2.74
C MET A 174 -21.03 -10.84 1.34
N TYR A 175 -20.84 -9.94 0.39
CA TYR A 175 -21.03 -10.20 -1.03
C TYR A 175 -19.72 -9.94 -1.77
N ASN A 176 -19.44 -10.74 -2.80
CA ASN A 176 -18.32 -10.45 -3.70
C ASN A 176 -18.62 -10.82 -5.16
N PHE A 177 -17.88 -10.23 -6.08
CA PHE A 177 -17.72 -10.71 -7.45
C PHE A 177 -16.26 -10.55 -7.88
N ILE A 178 -15.86 -11.23 -8.95
CA ILE A 178 -14.49 -11.16 -9.47
C ILE A 178 -14.51 -10.79 -10.96
N VAL A 179 -13.70 -9.80 -11.31
CA VAL A 179 -13.48 -9.35 -12.69
C VAL A 179 -12.00 -9.30 -13.01
N TYR A 180 -11.69 -9.34 -14.31
CA TYR A 180 -10.44 -8.84 -14.83
C TYR A 180 -10.61 -7.36 -15.17
N ASP A 181 -9.65 -6.52 -14.78
CA ASP A 181 -9.54 -5.16 -15.27
C ASP A 181 -9.22 -5.14 -16.79
N PRO A 182 -9.26 -3.98 -17.46
CA PRO A 182 -9.02 -3.90 -18.89
C PRO A 182 -7.65 -4.39 -19.37
N ASP A 183 -6.66 -4.46 -18.49
CA ASP A 183 -5.30 -4.93 -18.78
C ASP A 183 -5.07 -6.39 -18.30
N GLY A 184 -6.09 -7.01 -17.71
CA GLY A 184 -6.11 -8.40 -17.32
C GLY A 184 -5.63 -8.68 -15.90
N HIS A 185 -5.54 -7.69 -15.01
CA HIS A 185 -5.31 -7.89 -13.58
C HIS A 185 -6.59 -8.39 -12.91
N LEU A 186 -6.49 -9.32 -11.96
CA LEU A 186 -7.67 -9.83 -11.28
C LEU A 186 -8.06 -8.92 -10.11
N VAL A 187 -9.33 -8.54 -10.08
CA VAL A 187 -9.94 -7.67 -9.07
C VAL A 187 -11.10 -8.40 -8.42
N GLU A 188 -11.05 -8.52 -7.11
CA GLU A 188 -12.16 -8.96 -6.27
C GLU A 188 -12.82 -7.74 -5.62
N VAL A 189 -14.12 -7.57 -5.85
CA VAL A 189 -14.90 -6.49 -5.24
C VAL A 189 -15.76 -7.08 -4.14
N ILE A 190 -15.65 -6.52 -2.93
CA ILE A 190 -16.31 -7.01 -1.71
C ILE A 190 -17.17 -5.91 -1.10
N SER A 191 -18.35 -6.28 -0.62
CA SER A 191 -19.15 -5.45 0.28
C SER A 191 -19.53 -6.23 1.53
N ARG A 192 -19.55 -5.52 2.67
CA ARG A 192 -19.96 -6.05 3.97
C ARG A 192 -21.18 -5.29 4.44
N ILE A 193 -22.25 -6.01 4.76
CA ILE A 193 -23.51 -5.48 5.24
C ILE A 193 -23.73 -6.00 6.65
N ASN A 194 -23.90 -5.09 7.61
CA ASN A 194 -24.27 -5.45 8.97
C ASN A 194 -25.80 -5.60 9.03
N ASN A 195 -26.30 -6.76 9.41
CA ASN A 195 -27.70 -6.93 9.80
C ASN A 195 -27.87 -6.31 11.19
N SER A 196 -28.42 -5.09 11.22
CA SER A 196 -28.90 -4.41 12.42
C SER A 196 -30.27 -4.90 12.84
#